data_AF-A0A6A3PSE7-F1
#
_entry.id   AF-A0A6A3PSE7-F1
#
_cell.length_a   1.000
_cell.length_b   1.000
_cell.length_c   1.000
_cell.angle_alpha   90.00
_cell.angle_beta   90.00
_cell.angle_gamma   90.00
#
_symmetry.space_group_name_H-M   'P 1'
#
loop_
_entity.id
_entity.type
_entity.pdbx_description
1 polymer ?
#
loop_
_entity_poly.entity_id
_entity_poly.type
_entity_poly.pdbx_seq_one_letter_code
_entity_poly.pdbx_strand_id
1 'polypeptide(L)' 'AQVISSLTASLRFDGALNVDVTEFQTNLVPYPRIHFMLSSYAPVISAEKAFHE' A
#
# COMPACT_ATOMS: atom_id res chain seq x y z
N ALA A 1 -0.72 -9.29 7.05
CA ALA A 1 -1.74 -8.73 6.12
C ALA A 1 -1.76 -7.19 6.04
N GLN A 2 -1.02 -6.45 6.87
CA GLN A 2 -1.09 -4.97 6.92
C GLN A 2 -0.80 -4.29 5.56
N VAL A 3 0.24 -4.73 4.83
CA VAL A 3 0.64 -4.14 3.54
C VAL A 3 -0.47 -4.20 2.48
N ILE A 4 -1.13 -5.35 2.32
CA ILE A 4 -2.21 -5.51 1.34
C ILE A 4 -3.48 -4.79 1.81
N SER A 5 -3.73 -4.78 3.12
CA SER A 5 -4.82 -3.99 3.70
C SER A 5 -4.64 -2.50 3.40
N SER A 6 -3.43 -1.95 3.61
CA SER A 6 -3.16 -0.54 3.30
C SER A 6 -3.24 -0.25 1.80
N LEU A 7 -2.78 -1.16 0.95
CA LEU A 7 -2.84 -0.99 -0.50
C LEU A 7 -4.27 -0.93 -1.04
N THR A 8 -5.19 -1.68 -0.43
CA THR A 8 -6.61 -1.78 -0.84
C THR A 8 -7.55 -0.92 0.00
N ALA A 9 -7.01 -0.05 0.87
CA ALA A 9 -7.83 0.74 1.79
C ALA A 9 -8.73 1.74 1.05
N SER A 10 -8.22 2.38 -0.01
CA SER A 10 -8.95 3.32 -0.86
C SER A 10 -10.20 2.73 -1.54
N LEU A 11 -10.20 1.41 -1.77
CA LEU A 11 -11.37 0.70 -2.33
C LEU A 11 -12.43 0.36 -1.27
N ARG A 12 -12.05 0.35 0.01
CA ARG A 12 -12.90 -0.13 1.12
C ARG A 12 -13.44 0.99 2.00
N PHE A 13 -12.75 2.13 2.05
CA PHE A 13 -13.08 3.26 2.89
C PHE A 13 -12.95 4.55 2.11
N ASP A 14 -13.86 5.48 2.37
CA ASP A 14 -13.79 6.82 1.81
C ASP A 14 -12.57 7.57 2.38
N GLY A 15 -11.83 8.27 1.53
CA GLY A 15 -10.56 8.90 1.88
C GLY A 15 -10.24 10.09 0.99
N ALA A 16 -9.35 10.96 1.47
CA ALA A 16 -8.95 12.17 0.74
C ALA A 16 -8.08 11.88 -0.50
N LEU A 17 -7.47 10.70 -0.58
CA LEU A 17 -6.61 10.26 -1.68
C LEU A 17 -7.12 8.90 -2.20
N ASN A 18 -8.15 8.93 -3.03
CA ASN A 18 -8.75 7.75 -3.63
C ASN A 18 -7.91 7.29 -4.83
N VAL A 19 -6.75 6.68 -4.56
CA VAL A 19 -5.94 6.03 -5.59
C VAL A 19 -6.62 4.70 -5.94
N ASP A 20 -7.14 4.59 -7.15
CA ASP A 20 -7.66 3.32 -7.68
C ASP A 20 -6.48 2.38 -8.00
N VAL A 21 -6.68 1.07 -7.85
CA VAL A 21 -5.66 0.06 -8.18
C VAL A 21 -5.26 0.14 -9.66
N THR A 22 -6.16 0.61 -10.53
CA THR A 22 -5.85 0.86 -11.95
C THR A 22 -4.84 2.00 -12.16
N GLU A 23 -4.79 2.98 -11.25
CA GLU A 23 -3.82 4.07 -11.32
C GLU A 23 -2.39 3.59 -11.05
N PHE A 24 -2.21 2.53 -10.26
CA PHE A 24 -0.88 1.94 -10.05
C PHE A 24 -0.29 1.41 -11.35
N GLN A 25 -1.12 0.84 -12.24
CA GLN A 25 -0.64 0.37 -13.53
C GLN A 25 -0.17 1.53 -14.39
N THR A 26 -0.94 2.62 -14.45
CA THR A 26 -0.57 3.80 -15.24
C THR A 26 0.66 4.53 -14.69
N ASN A 27 0.80 4.59 -13.35
CA ASN A 27 1.86 5.38 -12.71
C ASN A 27 3.17 4.60 -12.49
N LEU A 28 3.11 3.28 -12.27
CA LEU A 28 4.27 2.48 -11.87
C LEU A 28 4.74 1.51 -12.96
N VAL A 29 3.95 1.28 -14.02
CA VAL A 29 4.28 0.33 -15.10
C VAL A 29 4.48 1.07 -16.43
N PRO A 30 5.69 1.61 -16.70
CA PRO A 30 5.96 2.34 -17.94
C PRO A 30 6.01 1.45 -19.19
N TYR A 31 6.28 0.15 -19.01
CA TYR A 31 6.30 -0.85 -20.08
C TYR A 31 5.53 -2.10 -19.68
N PRO A 32 4.74 -2.72 -20.57
CA PRO A 32 3.90 -3.88 -20.23
C PRO A 32 4.66 -5.08 -19.63
N ARG A 33 5.96 -5.22 -19.94
CA ARG A 33 6.79 -6.34 -19.46
C ARG A 33 7.42 -6.08 -18.08
N ILE A 34 7.38 -4.86 -17.56
CA ILE A 34 8.00 -4.47 -16.29
C ILE A 34 6.91 -4.07 -15.30
N HIS A 35 6.06 -5.04 -14.95
CA HIS A 35 4.87 -4.86 -14.10
C HIS A 35 5.00 -5.45 -12.69
N PHE A 36 6.20 -5.88 -12.29
CA PHE A 36 6.45 -6.41 -10.96
C PHE A 36 6.83 -5.28 -10.00
N MET A 37 5.87 -4.87 -9.18
CA MET A 37 6.04 -3.79 -8.20
C MET A 37 6.66 -4.31 -6.90
N LEU A 38 7.49 -3.49 -6.27
CA LEU A 38 8.01 -3.72 -4.92
C LEU A 38 7.18 -2.92 -3.91
N SER A 39 6.72 -3.56 -2.85
CA SER A 39 6.03 -2.89 -1.74
C SER A 39 6.96 -2.75 -0.53
N SER A 40 6.87 -1.62 0.15
CA SER A 40 7.53 -1.37 1.43
C SER A 40 6.51 -0.76 2.39
N TYR A 41 6.60 -1.13 3.67
CA TYR A 41 5.65 -0.70 4.69
C TYR A 41 6.40 -0.31 5.95
N ALA A 42 6.00 0.82 6.54
CA ALA A 42 6.54 1.33 7.79
C ALA A 42 5.43 2.06 8.57
N PRO A 43 5.50 2.09 9.92
CA PRO A 43 6.50 1.40 10.75
C PRO A 43 6.20 -0.10 10.90
N VAL A 44 7.25 -0.89 11.15
CA VAL A 44 7.14 -2.30 11.58
C VAL A 44 7.84 -2.43 12.92
N ILE A 45 7.08 -2.33 14.00
CA ILE A 45 7.55 -2.42 15.39
C ILE A 45 6.89 -3.61 16.09
N SER A 46 7.56 -4.17 17.09
CA SER A 46 6.97 -5.23 17.90
C SER A 46 5.84 -4.68 18.77
N ALA A 47 4.85 -5.52 19.08
CA ALA A 47 3.75 -5.16 19.96
C ALA A 47 4.25 -4.64 21.32
N GLU A 48 5.24 -5.33 21.90
CA GLU A 48 5.87 -4.92 23.17
C GLU A 48 6.45 -3.51 23.13
N LYS A 49 7.10 -3.12 22.03
CA LYS A 49 7.65 -1.76 21.88
C LYS A 49 6.57 -0.71 21.59
N ALA A 50 5.42 -1.13 21.07
CA ALA A 50 4.30 -0.24 20.79
C ALA A 50 3.45 0.08 22.03
N PHE A 51 3.48 -0.77 23.06
CA PHE A 51 2.71 -0.59 24.30
C PHE A 51 3.53 -0.03 25.49
N HIS A 52 4.85 0.12 25.35
CA HIS A 52 5.75 0.66 26.38
C HIS A 52 6.06 2.16 26.18
N GLU A 53 5.04 2.92 25.76
CA GLU A 53 4.95 4.38 25.85
C GLU A 53 3.54 4.71 26.38
#